data_AF-A0A6A8AAJ5-F1
#
_entry.id   AF-A0A6A8AAJ5-F1
#
_cell.length_a   1.000
_cell.length_b   1.000
_cell.length_c   1.000
_cell.angle_alpha   90.00
_cell.angle_beta   90.00
_cell.angle_gamma   90.00
#
_symmetry.space_group_name_H-M   'P 1'
#
loop_
_entity.id
_entity.type
_entity.pdbx_description
1 polymer ?
#
loop_
_entity_poly.entity_id
_entity_poly.type
_entity_poly.pdbx_seq_one_letter_code
_entity_poly.pdbx_strand_id
1 'polypeptide(L)'
;MNETDRMDFEQAMGEEFGHCLSPPLPFEDASAHECCEVVWKVLGDEVAPDRLSTLSDDEIAALAAGFGGYFEVDNPTEQQLRAAITQTLARWPVGSL
;
A
#
# COMPACT_ATOMS: atom_id res chain seq x y z
N MET A 1 -19.40 -10.56 -0.22
CA MET A 1 -17.94 -10.50 -0.15
C MET A 1 -17.41 -11.91 -0.23
N ASN A 2 -16.67 -12.25 -1.28
CA ASN A 2 -15.95 -13.51 -1.38
C ASN A 2 -14.52 -13.29 -0.85
N GLU A 3 -14.04 -14.19 -0.01
CA GLU A 3 -12.68 -14.18 0.54
C GLU A 3 -11.61 -14.12 -0.55
N THR A 4 -11.87 -14.70 -1.73
CA THR A 4 -10.97 -14.63 -2.89
C THR A 4 -10.74 -13.19 -3.38
N ASP A 5 -11.80 -12.40 -3.54
CA ASP A 5 -11.66 -11.01 -4.03
C ASP A 5 -10.87 -10.15 -3.04
N ARG A 6 -11.05 -10.41 -1.74
CA ARG A 6 -10.30 -9.74 -0.68
C ARG A 6 -8.81 -10.07 -0.76
N MET A 7 -8.46 -11.35 -0.84
CA MET A 7 -7.07 -11.80 -0.96
C MET A 7 -6.41 -11.25 -2.24
N ASP A 8 -7.14 -11.24 -3.36
CA ASP A 8 -6.62 -10.73 -4.64
C ASP A 8 -6.38 -9.21 -4.60
N PHE A 9 -7.24 -8.47 -3.89
CA PHE A 9 -7.04 -7.04 -3.64
C PHE A 9 -5.81 -6.78 -2.75
N GLU A 10 -5.67 -7.51 -1.65
CA GLU A 10 -4.55 -7.36 -0.72
C GLU A 10 -3.22 -7.66 -1.41
N GLN A 11 -3.19 -8.71 -2.22
CA GLN A 11 -2.03 -9.06 -3.05
C GLN A 11 -1.71 -7.94 -4.03
N ALA A 12 -2.71 -7.42 -4.75
CA ALA A 12 -2.52 -6.32 -5.70
C ALA A 12 -2.02 -5.04 -5.00
N MET A 13 -2.60 -4.67 -3.86
CA MET A 13 -2.16 -3.53 -3.06
C MET A 13 -0.69 -3.69 -2.65
N GLY A 14 -0.31 -4.85 -2.12
CA GLY A 14 1.06 -5.15 -1.75
C GLY A 14 2.04 -5.04 -2.92
N GLU A 15 1.70 -5.58 -4.08
CA GLU A 15 2.52 -5.54 -5.30
C GLU A 15 2.77 -4.10 -5.78
N GLU A 16 1.70 -3.29 -5.88
CA GLU A 16 1.85 -1.91 -6.39
C GLU A 16 2.65 -1.03 -5.43
N PHE A 17 2.48 -1.20 -4.12
CA PHE A 17 3.29 -0.51 -3.12
C PHE A 17 4.76 -0.96 -3.18
N GLY A 18 5.04 -2.27 -3.20
CA GLY A 18 6.41 -2.76 -3.33
C GLY A 18 7.10 -2.26 -4.60
N HIS A 19 6.37 -2.24 -5.73
CA HIS A 19 6.89 -1.76 -7.00
C HIS A 19 7.20 -0.25 -6.99
N CYS A 20 6.25 0.57 -6.55
CA CYS A 20 6.38 2.04 -6.62
C CYS A 20 7.36 2.61 -5.61
N LEU A 21 7.51 1.94 -4.46
CA LEU A 21 8.36 2.38 -3.36
C LEU A 21 9.80 1.82 -3.47
N SER A 22 10.14 1.12 -4.56
CA SER A 22 11.48 0.62 -4.83
C SER A 22 12.17 1.44 -5.92
N PRO A 23 13.26 2.18 -5.62
CA PRO A 23 13.84 2.47 -4.30
C PRO A 23 12.98 3.47 -3.48
N PRO A 24 13.10 3.56 -2.14
CA PRO A 24 14.17 3.02 -1.29
C PRO A 24 13.94 1.59 -0.75
N LEU A 25 12.77 1.00 -0.95
CA LEU A 25 12.54 -0.37 -0.48
C LEU A 25 13.47 -1.37 -1.19
N PRO A 26 13.96 -2.39 -0.47
CA PRO A 26 14.74 -3.47 -1.08
C PRO A 26 13.83 -4.34 -1.96
N PHE A 27 14.01 -4.27 -3.28
CA PHE A 27 13.22 -5.04 -4.25
C PHE A 27 13.25 -6.57 -4.01
N GLU A 28 14.35 -7.08 -3.42
CA GLU A 28 14.52 -8.51 -3.15
C GLU A 28 13.93 -8.96 -1.80
N ASP A 29 13.73 -8.04 -0.85
CA ASP A 29 13.26 -8.36 0.52
C ASP A 29 11.84 -7.88 0.80
N ALA A 30 11.30 -6.91 0.06
CA ALA A 30 9.94 -6.42 0.26
C ALA A 30 8.91 -7.27 -0.51
N SER A 31 8.37 -8.30 0.15
CA SER A 31 7.27 -9.08 -0.43
C SER A 31 5.98 -8.26 -0.50
N ALA A 32 5.08 -8.62 -1.43
CA ALA A 32 3.75 -8.02 -1.51
C ALA A 32 2.99 -8.16 -0.18
N HIS A 33 3.14 -9.30 0.50
CA HIS A 33 2.53 -9.52 1.81
C HIS A 33 3.03 -8.52 2.85
N GLU A 34 4.35 -8.33 2.98
CA GLU A 34 4.91 -7.36 3.94
C GLU A 34 4.50 -5.92 3.61
N CYS A 35 4.45 -5.57 2.33
CA CYS A 35 3.95 -4.26 1.92
C CYS A 35 2.49 -4.06 2.33
N CYS A 36 1.65 -5.08 2.16
CA CYS A 36 0.26 -5.08 2.62
C CYS A 36 0.17 -4.94 4.15
N GLU A 37 0.99 -5.69 4.91
CA GLU A 37 1.02 -5.62 6.37
C GLU A 37 1.39 -4.22 6.89
N VAL A 38 2.31 -3.52 6.24
CA VAL A 38 2.64 -2.14 6.60
C VAL A 38 1.44 -1.22 6.40
N VAL A 39 0.73 -1.36 5.26
CA VAL A 39 -0.47 -0.58 4.99
C VAL A 39 -1.54 -0.82 6.07
N TRP A 40 -1.73 -2.06 6.50
CA TRP A 40 -2.66 -2.38 7.60
C TRP A 40 -2.23 -1.83 8.94
N LYS A 41 -0.95 -1.95 9.30
CA LYS A 41 -0.45 -1.40 10.56
C LYS A 41 -0.66 0.11 10.67
N VAL A 42 -0.63 0.82 9.54
CA VAL A 42 -0.80 2.28 9.50
C VAL A 42 -2.27 2.68 9.39
N LEU A 43 -3.06 2.02 8.55
CA LEU A 43 -4.41 2.45 8.18
C LEU A 43 -5.55 1.60 8.78
N GLY A 44 -5.22 0.44 9.37
CA GLY A 44 -6.15 -0.57 9.90
C GLY A 44 -6.27 -1.82 9.01
N ASP A 45 -6.74 -2.93 9.57
CA ASP A 45 -6.80 -4.24 8.90
C ASP A 45 -7.87 -4.33 7.79
N GLU A 46 -8.80 -3.36 7.71
CA GLU A 46 -9.92 -3.34 6.74
C GLU A 46 -9.73 -2.31 5.61
N VAL A 47 -8.49 -2.08 5.17
CA VAL A 47 -8.24 -1.19 4.02
C VAL A 47 -8.90 -1.78 2.76
N ALA A 48 -9.81 -1.03 2.16
CA ALA A 48 -10.49 -1.35 0.91
C ALA A 48 -10.24 -0.23 -0.13
N PRO A 49 -10.61 -0.41 -1.41
CA PRO A 49 -10.41 0.63 -2.44
C PRO A 49 -10.99 2.01 -2.07
N ASP A 50 -12.17 2.05 -1.45
CA ASP A 50 -12.78 3.29 -0.97
C ASP A 50 -11.91 4.00 0.08
N ARG A 51 -11.34 3.23 1.01
CA ARG A 51 -10.44 3.76 2.04
C ARG A 51 -9.14 4.32 1.44
N LEU A 52 -8.53 3.61 0.49
CA LEU A 52 -7.35 4.09 -0.22
C LEU A 52 -7.62 5.38 -1.02
N SER A 53 -8.83 5.51 -1.58
CA SER A 53 -9.20 6.70 -2.36
C SER A 53 -9.39 7.97 -1.53
N THR A 54 -9.48 7.83 -0.20
CA THR A 54 -9.82 8.92 0.74
C THR A 54 -8.71 9.24 1.71
N LEU A 55 -7.47 8.76 1.46
CA LEU A 55 -6.34 9.05 2.33
C LEU A 55 -6.03 10.56 2.38
N SER A 56 -5.86 11.06 3.59
CA SER A 56 -5.37 12.41 3.84
C SER A 56 -3.84 12.49 3.69
N ASP A 57 -3.32 13.71 3.55
CA ASP A 57 -1.87 13.94 3.46
C ASP A 57 -1.13 13.46 4.71
N ASP A 58 -1.75 13.57 5.89
CA ASP A 58 -1.21 13.06 7.16
C ASP A 58 -1.10 11.53 7.16
N GLU A 59 -2.08 10.83 6.57
CA GLU A 59 -2.07 9.37 6.44
C GLU A 59 -1.04 8.90 5.41
N ILE A 60 -0.84 9.66 4.33
CA ILE A 60 0.22 9.40 3.37
C ILE A 60 1.60 9.59 4.02
N ALA A 61 1.77 10.64 4.84
CA ALA A 61 2.98 10.83 5.62
C ALA A 61 3.20 9.70 6.65
N ALA A 62 2.14 9.23 7.29
CA ALA A 62 2.20 8.08 8.20
C ALA A 62 2.59 6.78 7.47
N LEU A 63 2.08 6.56 6.25
CA LEU A 63 2.51 5.45 5.41
C LEU A 63 4.00 5.55 5.07
N ALA A 64 4.49 6.73 4.70
CA ALA A 64 5.90 6.93 4.39
C ALA A 64 6.79 6.55 5.59
N ALA A 65 6.42 7.01 6.78
CA ALA A 65 7.11 6.66 8.01
C ALA A 65 6.98 5.16 8.37
N GLY A 66 5.80 4.57 8.12
CA GLY A 66 5.55 3.14 8.36
C GLY A 66 6.44 2.26 7.48
N PHE A 67 6.55 2.58 6.19
CA PHE A 67 7.41 1.87 5.25
C PHE A 67 8.89 2.06 5.57
N GLY A 68 9.35 3.29 5.80
CA GLY A 68 10.74 3.56 6.17
C GLY A 68 11.13 2.86 7.49
N GLY A 69 10.25 2.90 8.48
CA GLY A 69 10.47 2.25 9.78
C GLY A 69 10.44 0.73 9.73
N TYR A 70 9.52 0.13 8.96
CA TYR A 70 9.40 -1.33 8.86
C TYR A 70 10.58 -1.96 8.12
N PHE A 71 11.02 -1.36 7.02
CA PHE A 71 12.12 -1.86 6.19
C PHE A 71 13.50 -1.30 6.58
N GLU A 72 13.57 -0.45 7.61
CA GLU A 72 14.79 0.21 8.08
C GLU A 72 15.52 1.01 6.95
N VAL A 73 14.74 1.71 6.13
CA VAL A 73 15.22 2.54 5.00
C VAL A 73 14.74 3.98 5.13
N ASP A 74 15.24 4.86 4.25
CA ASP A 74 14.70 6.21 4.10
C ASP A 74 13.20 6.14 3.76
N ASN A 75 12.44 7.12 4.26
CA ASN A 75 11.01 7.18 3.97
C ASN A 75 10.78 7.32 2.45
N PRO A 76 9.89 6.51 1.85
CA PRO A 76 9.43 6.74 0.49
C PRO A 76 8.82 8.12 0.34
N THR A 77 8.91 8.69 -0.85
CA THR A 77 8.33 10.01 -1.10
C THR A 77 6.81 9.94 -1.21
N GLU A 78 6.15 11.06 -0.90
CA GLU A 78 4.69 11.20 -1.06
C GLU A 78 4.24 10.88 -2.50
N GLN A 79 5.04 11.28 -3.50
CA GLN A 79 4.75 10.99 -4.90
C GLN A 79 4.70 9.49 -5.19
N GLN A 80 5.61 8.71 -4.61
CA GLN A 80 5.64 7.26 -4.81
C GLN A 80 4.44 6.58 -4.15
N LEU A 81 4.05 7.02 -2.95
CA LEU A 81 2.85 6.50 -2.28
C LEU A 81 1.59 6.83 -3.08
N ARG A 82 1.46 8.05 -3.58
CA ARG A 82 0.33 8.43 -4.45
C ARG A 82 0.30 7.63 -5.74
N ALA A 83 1.47 7.32 -6.31
CA ALA A 83 1.57 6.45 -7.48
C ALA A 83 1.13 5.01 -7.17
N ALA A 84 1.54 4.46 -6.03
CA ALA A 84 1.10 3.14 -5.57
C ALA A 84 -0.43 3.08 -5.41
N ILE A 85 -1.00 4.04 -4.69
CA ILE A 85 -2.46 4.14 -4.49
C ILE A 85 -3.19 4.24 -5.84
N THR A 86 -2.70 5.08 -6.74
CA THR A 86 -3.31 5.25 -8.07
C THR A 86 -3.28 3.95 -8.87
N GLN A 87 -2.17 3.21 -8.85
CA GLN A 87 -2.04 1.94 -9.58
C GLN A 87 -2.89 0.85 -8.94
N THR A 88 -2.96 0.78 -7.60
CA THR A 88 -3.87 -0.13 -6.91
C THR A 88 -5.31 0.16 -7.29
N LEU A 89 -5.75 1.42 -7.30
CA LEU A 89 -7.12 1.80 -7.65
C LEU A 89 -7.45 1.66 -9.14
N ALA A 90 -6.44 1.69 -10.01
CA ALA A 90 -6.62 1.37 -11.43
C ALA A 90 -6.89 -0.13 -11.64
N ARG A 91 -6.26 -0.99 -10.85
CA ARG A 91 -6.46 -2.45 -10.87
C ARG A 91 -7.72 -2.88 -10.10
N TRP A 92 -8.01 -2.20 -9.00
CA TRP A 92 -9.15 -2.43 -8.11
C TRP A 92 -9.90 -1.11 -7.83
N PRO A 93 -10.81 -0.70 -8.72
CA PRO A 93 -11.59 0.53 -8.54
C PRO A 93 -12.46 0.54 -7.28
N VAL A 94 -12.85 1.74 -6.86
CA VAL A 94 -13.83 1.92 -5.78
C VAL A 94 -15.13 1.18 -6.10
N GLY A 95 -15.63 0.40 -5.14
CA GLY A 95 -16.84 -0.42 -5.28
C GLY A 95 -16.61 -1.80 -5.90
N SER A 96 -15.35 -2.17 -6.19
CA SER A 96 -14.98 -3.52 -6.64
C SER A 96 -14.87 -4.55 -5.51
N LEU A 97 -14.90 -4.12 -4.24
CA LEU A 97 -14.86 -4.98 -3.05
C LEU A 97 -16.19 -5.03 -2.32
#